data_AF-A0A5P8WCE5-F1
#
_entry.id   AF-A0A5P8WCE5-F1
#
_cell.length_a   1.000
_cell.length_b   1.000
_cell.length_c   1.000
_cell.angle_alpha   90.00
_cell.angle_beta   90.00
_cell.angle_gamma   90.00
#
_symmetry.space_group_name_H-M   'P 1'
#
loop_
_entity.id
_entity.type
_entity.pdbx_description
1 polymer ?
#
loop_
_entity_poly.entity_id
_entity_poly.type
_entity_poly.pdbx_seq_one_letter_code
_entity_poly.pdbx_strand_id
1 'polypeptide(L)'
;MLERLNGKSQHTSSVNSISFSPDSKIIASASKDGTVKLWNLEGRELKTFKANSSQKYLADKNNIGVASVTFSPNGKTLAYGDSETGKITLLNFDINDLLKKSCNNLHDYLKNNPSVSTRDKHLCDDILM
;
A
#
# COMPACT_ATOMS: atom_id res chain seq x y z
N MET A 1 0.02 14.51 26.27
CA MET A 1 -1.31 14.30 25.66
C MET A 1 -1.23 13.02 24.87
N LEU A 2 -2.10 12.04 25.11
CA LEU A 2 -2.11 10.75 24.41
C LEU A 2 -3.41 10.68 23.62
N GLU A 3 -3.31 10.79 22.29
CA GLU A 3 -4.47 10.72 21.40
C GLU A 3 -4.60 9.32 20.83
N ARG A 4 -5.83 8.79 20.83
CA ARG A 4 -6.17 7.52 20.19
C ARG A 4 -6.62 7.82 18.77
N LEU A 5 -6.15 7.04 17.80
CA LEU A 5 -6.66 7.10 16.43
C LEU A 5 -8.11 6.59 16.42
N ASN A 6 -9.08 7.50 16.60
CA ASN A 6 -10.50 7.18 16.65
C ASN A 6 -11.10 7.22 15.22
N GLY A 7 -10.60 6.37 14.34
CA GLY A 7 -11.18 6.16 13.01
C GLY A 7 -12.31 5.13 13.07
N LYS A 8 -13.40 5.38 12.34
CA LYS A 8 -14.57 4.48 12.22
C LYS A 8 -14.24 3.05 11.71
N SER A 9 -13.00 2.80 11.28
CA SER A 9 -12.50 1.52 10.76
C SER A 9 -11.34 0.95 11.57
N GLN A 10 -11.55 0.68 12.85
CA GLN A 10 -10.57 -0.03 13.69
C GLN A 10 -10.28 -1.46 13.19
N HIS A 11 -9.13 -2.00 13.56
CA HIS A 11 -8.86 -3.43 13.40
C HIS A 11 -9.85 -4.26 14.21
N THR A 12 -10.26 -5.42 13.68
CA THR A 12 -11.23 -6.31 14.34
C THR A 12 -10.57 -7.36 15.23
N SER A 13 -9.23 -7.35 15.29
CA SER A 13 -8.41 -8.21 16.12
C SER A 13 -7.14 -7.47 16.58
N SER A 14 -6.24 -8.16 17.30
CA SER A 14 -5.02 -7.58 17.86
C SER A 14 -4.12 -6.98 16.79
N VAL A 15 -3.67 -5.75 17.03
CA VAL A 15 -2.60 -5.12 16.25
C VAL A 15 -1.26 -5.65 16.76
N ASN A 16 -0.51 -6.31 15.88
CA ASN A 16 0.76 -6.96 16.23
C ASN A 16 1.97 -6.06 15.96
N SER A 17 1.85 -5.15 14.99
CA SER A 17 2.97 -4.31 14.55
C SER A 17 2.46 -2.97 14.02
N ILE A 18 3.23 -1.92 14.28
CA ILE A 18 3.02 -0.58 13.73
C ILE A 18 4.34 -0.05 13.17
N SER A 19 4.28 0.76 12.11
CA SER A 19 5.44 1.43 11.54
C SER A 19 5.05 2.82 11.07
N PHE A 20 5.85 3.82 11.42
CA PHE A 20 5.80 5.11 10.75
C PHE A 20 6.49 5.00 9.38
N SER A 21 5.98 5.75 8.41
CA SER A 21 6.75 6.09 7.22
C SER A 21 7.94 6.98 7.61
N PRO A 22 9.08 6.92 6.90
CA PRO A 22 10.25 7.75 7.23
C PRO A 22 10.00 9.25 7.17
N ASP A 23 9.05 9.69 6.33
CA ASP A 23 8.61 11.09 6.26
C ASP A 23 7.60 11.48 7.36
N SER A 24 7.26 10.54 8.24
CA SER A 24 6.34 10.69 9.36
C SER A 24 4.92 11.12 8.99
N LYS A 25 4.47 10.92 7.75
CA LYS A 25 3.11 11.33 7.31
C LYS A 25 2.08 10.20 7.38
N ILE A 26 2.55 8.95 7.35
CA ILE A 26 1.71 7.76 7.27
C ILE A 26 2.09 6.79 8.38
N ILE A 27 1.08 6.17 8.98
CA ILE A 27 1.25 5.05 9.90
C ILE A 27 0.74 3.81 9.18
N ALA A 28 1.50 2.72 9.22
CA ALA A 28 1.06 1.40 8.84
C ALA A 28 0.82 0.54 10.10
N SER A 29 -0.26 -0.23 10.11
CA SER A 29 -0.55 -1.20 11.18
C SER A 29 -0.89 -2.56 10.60
N ALA A 30 -0.40 -3.62 11.23
CA ALA A 30 -0.64 -5.02 10.87
C ALA A 30 -1.40 -5.73 12.00
N SER A 31 -2.38 -6.55 11.63
CA SER A 31 -3.31 -7.15 12.59
C SER A 31 -3.56 -8.64 12.36
N LYS A 32 -3.98 -9.32 13.44
CA LYS A 32 -4.56 -10.67 13.44
C LYS A 32 -5.93 -10.76 12.77
N ASP A 33 -6.44 -9.66 12.22
CA ASP A 33 -7.61 -9.71 11.33
C ASP A 33 -7.22 -9.99 9.87
N GLY A 34 -5.93 -10.24 9.61
CA GLY A 34 -5.40 -10.52 8.27
C GLY A 34 -5.22 -9.28 7.41
N THR A 35 -5.29 -8.08 7.99
CA THR A 35 -5.18 -6.82 7.26
C THR A 35 -3.97 -5.99 7.64
N VAL A 36 -3.48 -5.22 6.66
CA VAL A 36 -2.59 -4.07 6.87
C VAL A 36 -3.39 -2.81 6.57
N LYS A 37 -3.40 -1.86 7.51
CA LYS A 37 -4.06 -0.56 7.33
C LYS A 37 -3.03 0.56 7.28
N LEU A 38 -3.30 1.56 6.44
CA LEU A 38 -2.58 2.82 6.39
C LEU A 38 -3.45 3.92 6.98
N TRP A 39 -2.82 4.82 7.74
CA TRP A 39 -3.48 5.92 8.43
C TRP A 39 -2.72 7.21 8.19
N ASN A 40 -3.46 8.32 8.17
CA ASN A 40 -2.84 9.62 8.37
C ASN A 40 -2.64 9.90 9.88
N LEU A 41 -1.96 11.00 10.20
CA LEU A 41 -1.67 11.39 11.59
C LEU A 41 -2.90 11.82 12.39
N GLU A 42 -4.02 12.10 11.73
CA GLU A 42 -5.29 12.43 12.39
C GLU A 42 -6.11 11.16 12.71
N GLY A 43 -5.57 9.97 12.44
CA GLY A 43 -6.25 8.68 12.67
C GLY A 43 -7.31 8.32 11.65
N ARG A 44 -7.30 8.97 10.48
CA ARG A 44 -8.15 8.56 9.34
C ARG A 44 -7.47 7.43 8.59
N GLU A 45 -8.22 6.35 8.35
CA GLU A 45 -7.78 5.27 7.48
C GLU A 45 -7.67 5.79 6.04
N LEU A 46 -6.49 5.61 5.44
CA LEU A 46 -6.21 5.92 4.04
C LEU A 46 -6.45 4.71 3.15
N LYS A 47 -6.07 3.52 3.61
CA LYS A 47 -6.17 2.28 2.83
C LYS A 47 -6.15 1.03 3.71
N THR A 48 -6.83 -0.02 3.25
CA THR A 48 -6.72 -1.38 3.79
C THR A 48 -6.20 -2.33 2.70
N PHE A 49 -5.23 -3.17 3.06
CA PHE A 49 -4.73 -4.30 2.28
C PHE A 49 -5.10 -5.61 2.99
N LYS A 50 -5.61 -6.58 2.24
CA LYS A 50 -5.79 -7.95 2.73
C LYS A 50 -4.53 -8.74 2.45
N ALA A 51 -3.90 -9.30 3.48
CA ALA A 51 -2.74 -10.17 3.29
C ALA A 51 -3.16 -11.55 2.74
N ASN A 52 -4.40 -11.95 3.03
CA ASN A 52 -5.00 -13.20 2.60
C ASN A 52 -5.96 -13.00 1.41
N SER A 53 -5.54 -13.43 0.22
CA SER A 53 -6.39 -13.49 -0.98
C SER A 53 -7.43 -14.62 -0.91
N SER A 54 -7.27 -15.55 0.03
CA SER A 54 -8.03 -16.78 0.13
C SER A 54 -9.35 -16.53 0.88
N GLN A 55 -10.34 -16.04 0.15
CA GLN A 55 -11.72 -16.20 0.60
C GLN A 55 -11.97 -17.71 0.74
N LYS A 56 -12.20 -18.19 1.97
CA LYS A 56 -12.56 -19.58 2.31
C LYS A 56 -11.39 -20.57 2.47
N TYR A 57 -10.57 -20.42 3.51
CA TYR A 57 -10.06 -21.60 4.22
C TYR A 57 -10.53 -21.50 5.67
N LEU A 58 -11.33 -22.49 6.07
CA LEU A 58 -11.95 -22.57 7.38
C LEU A 58 -10.95 -23.15 8.39
N ALA A 59 -11.06 -22.64 9.62
CA ALA A 59 -10.75 -23.32 10.87
C ALA A 59 -9.27 -23.40 11.29
N ASP A 60 -8.65 -22.24 11.47
CA ASP A 60 -8.14 -21.91 12.81
C ASP A 60 -8.19 -20.39 13.03
N LYS A 61 -9.28 -19.92 13.66
CA LYS A 61 -9.50 -18.50 13.99
C LYS A 61 -8.43 -17.87 14.89
N ASN A 62 -7.45 -18.65 15.32
CA ASN A 62 -6.44 -18.26 16.28
C ASN A 62 -5.12 -17.80 15.64
N ASN A 63 -4.91 -17.99 14.33
CA ASN A 63 -3.57 -17.75 13.74
C ASN A 63 -3.55 -17.12 12.33
N ILE A 64 -4.63 -16.47 11.91
CA ILE A 64 -4.62 -15.66 10.69
C ILE A 64 -4.08 -14.28 11.10
N GLY A 65 -2.91 -13.86 10.61
CA GLY A 65 -2.37 -12.57 11.01
C GLY A 65 -1.22 -12.07 10.17
N VAL A 66 -1.16 -10.75 10.03
CA VAL A 66 0.07 -10.11 9.57
C VAL A 66 0.96 -9.95 10.80
N ALA A 67 2.13 -10.58 10.77
CA ALA A 67 3.04 -10.62 11.92
C ALA A 67 3.83 -9.32 12.06
N SER A 68 4.25 -8.74 10.94
CA SER A 68 5.14 -7.59 10.92
C SER A 68 4.86 -6.70 9.72
N VAL A 69 5.05 -5.40 9.92
CA VAL A 69 4.99 -4.39 8.86
C VAL A 69 6.13 -3.40 9.08
N THR A 70 6.85 -3.06 8.02
CA THR A 70 7.97 -2.10 8.07
C THR A 70 8.10 -1.30 6.78
N PHE A 71 8.26 0.01 6.91
CA PHE A 71 8.66 0.84 5.79
C PHE A 71 10.17 0.69 5.51
N SER A 72 10.54 0.66 4.25
CA SER A 72 11.92 0.87 3.83
C SER A 72 12.42 2.23 4.35
N PRO A 73 13.71 2.38 4.67
CA PRO A 73 14.24 3.65 5.19
C PRO A 73 14.03 4.86 4.27
N ASN A 74 13.90 4.63 2.96
CA ASN A 74 13.61 5.66 1.96
C ASN A 74 12.09 5.92 1.76
N GLY A 75 11.22 5.19 2.45
CA GLY A 75 9.76 5.36 2.42
C GLY A 75 9.06 4.87 1.16
N LYS A 76 9.82 4.36 0.18
CA LYS A 76 9.28 3.92 -1.12
C LYS A 76 8.65 2.54 -1.09
N THR A 77 8.92 1.73 -0.07
CA THR A 77 8.44 0.35 0.00
C THR A 77 7.91 0.04 1.38
N LEU A 78 6.79 -0.68 1.46
CA LEU A 78 6.29 -1.29 2.69
C LEU A 78 6.42 -2.80 2.56
N ALA A 79 7.13 -3.42 3.47
CA ALA A 79 7.17 -4.87 3.58
C ALA A 79 6.20 -5.32 4.68
N TYR A 80 5.44 -6.38 4.44
CA TYR A 80 4.69 -7.05 5.48
C TYR A 80 4.72 -8.57 5.32
N GLY A 81 4.74 -9.28 6.44
CA GLY A 81 4.81 -10.74 6.50
C GLY A 81 3.50 -11.37 6.96
N ASP A 82 3.03 -12.36 6.21
CA ASP A 82 1.87 -13.19 6.56
C ASP A 82 2.32 -14.36 7.44
N SER A 83 1.77 -14.48 8.65
CA SER A 83 2.20 -15.49 9.63
C SER A 83 1.78 -16.91 9.29
N GLU A 84 0.75 -17.08 8.44
CA GLU A 84 0.18 -18.38 8.11
C GLU A 84 0.94 -19.02 6.94
N THR A 85 1.19 -18.23 5.90
CA THR A 85 1.86 -18.69 4.67
C THR A 85 3.37 -18.50 4.71
N GLY A 86 3.89 -17.70 5.65
CA GLY A 86 5.28 -17.25 5.66
C GLY A 86 5.62 -16.30 4.51
N LYS A 87 4.64 -15.87 3.72
CA LYS A 87 4.86 -15.01 2.55
C LYS A 87 5.19 -13.58 3.00
N ILE A 88 6.28 -13.05 2.44
CA ILE A 88 6.60 -11.63 2.53
C ILE A 88 6.06 -10.92 1.28
N THR A 89 5.28 -9.87 1.49
CA THR A 89 4.75 -9.03 0.41
C THR A 89 5.36 -7.63 0.48
N LEU A 90 5.76 -7.11 -0.68
CA LEU A 90 6.29 -5.77 -0.84
C LEU A 90 5.26 -4.90 -1.59
N LEU A 91 4.90 -3.78 -0.99
CA LEU A 91 4.09 -2.74 -1.63
C LEU A 91 5.01 -1.59 -2.02
N ASN A 92 5.01 -1.24 -3.30
CA ASN A 92 5.81 -0.15 -3.84
C ASN A 92 4.97 1.14 -3.91
N PHE A 93 5.47 2.19 -3.29
CA PHE A 93 4.90 3.54 -3.23
C PHE A 93 5.76 4.56 -3.99
N ASP A 94 6.80 4.13 -4.71
CA ASP A 94 7.58 5.03 -5.55
C ASP A 94 6.68 5.61 -6.66
N ILE A 95 6.40 6.90 -6.56
CA ILE A 95 5.57 7.60 -7.54
C ILE A 95 6.19 7.56 -8.93
N ASN A 96 7.53 7.46 -9.05
CA ASN A 96 8.18 7.33 -10.34
C ASN A 96 7.84 6.00 -10.99
N ASP A 97 7.73 4.91 -10.22
CA ASP A 97 7.33 3.61 -10.75
C ASP A 97 5.85 3.60 -11.15
N LEU A 98 4.99 4.33 -10.43
CA LEU A 98 3.59 4.53 -10.82
C LEU A 98 3.48 5.36 -12.10
N LEU A 99 4.25 6.44 -12.23
CA LEU A 99 4.30 7.26 -13.43
C LEU A 99 4.82 6.46 -14.62
N LYS A 100 5.88 5.66 -14.44
CA LYS A 100 6.39 4.75 -15.49
C LYS A 100 5.34 3.73 -15.92
N LYS A 101 4.63 3.08 -14.99
CA LYS A 101 3.53 2.15 -15.32
C LYS A 101 2.39 2.83 -16.08
N SER A 102 1.97 4.00 -15.62
CA SER A 102 0.92 4.78 -16.28
C SER A 102 1.35 5.21 -17.68
N CYS A 103 2.59 5.69 -17.82
CA CYS A 103 3.15 6.09 -19.10
C CYS A 103 3.32 4.93 -20.07
N ASN A 104 3.77 3.75 -19.61
CA ASN A 104 3.83 2.54 -20.44
C ASN A 104 2.47 2.19 -21.03
N ASN A 105 1.38 2.35 -20.28
CA ASN A 105 0.03 2.06 -20.76
C ASN A 105 -0.55 3.17 -21.65
N LEU A 106 -0.23 4.44 -21.37
CA LEU A 106 -0.73 5.58 -22.13
C LEU A 106 0.07 5.90 -23.40
N HIS A 107 1.30 5.38 -23.53
CA HIS A 107 2.23 5.77 -24.58
C HIS A 107 1.61 5.65 -25.98
N ASP A 108 1.04 4.49 -26.30
CA ASP A 108 0.46 4.22 -27.61
C ASP A 108 -0.76 5.11 -27.90
N TYR A 109 -1.58 5.38 -26.89
CA TYR A 109 -2.73 6.28 -27.02
C TYR A 109 -2.28 7.72 -27.32
N LEU A 110 -1.29 8.21 -26.57
CA LEU A 110 -0.77 9.58 -26.73
C LEU A 110 -0.11 9.78 -28.10
N LYS A 111 0.66 8.79 -28.61
CA LYS A 111 1.31 8.88 -29.92
C LYS A 111 0.29 8.80 -31.07
N ASN A 112 -0.65 7.87 -31.00
CA ASN A 112 -1.47 7.47 -32.14
C ASN A 112 -2.84 8.16 -32.22
N ASN A 113 -3.35 8.77 -31.14
CA ASN A 113 -4.65 9.44 -31.19
C ASN A 113 -4.56 10.83 -31.86
N PRO A 114 -5.30 11.08 -32.96
CA PRO A 114 -5.29 12.38 -33.65
C PRO A 114 -5.92 13.52 -32.83
N SER A 115 -6.71 13.23 -31.79
CA SER A 115 -7.34 14.24 -30.93
C SER A 115 -6.41 14.79 -29.85
N VAL A 116 -5.22 14.22 -29.68
CA VAL A 116 -4.25 14.63 -28.66
C VAL A 116 -3.35 15.71 -29.25
N SER A 117 -3.15 16.80 -28.48
CA SER A 117 -2.31 17.92 -28.92
C SER A 117 -0.87 17.47 -29.13
N THR A 118 -0.15 18.08 -30.08
CA THR A 118 1.24 17.73 -30.39
C THR A 118 2.15 17.81 -29.16
N ARG A 119 1.90 18.75 -28.25
CA ARG A 119 2.65 18.87 -26.99
C ARG A 119 2.42 17.66 -26.07
N ASP A 120 1.18 17.21 -25.96
CA ASP A 120 0.80 16.15 -25.03
C ASP A 120 1.27 14.75 -25.50
N LYS A 121 1.59 14.60 -26.80
CA LYS A 121 2.20 13.37 -27.35
C LYS A 121 3.57 13.04 -26.75
N HIS A 122 4.21 14.00 -26.08
CA HIS A 122 5.55 13.87 -25.50
C HIS A 122 5.54 13.82 -23.97
N LEU A 123 4.37 13.85 -23.31
CA LEU A 123 4.26 13.88 -21.84
C LEU A 123 4.99 12.74 -21.11
N CYS A 124 5.16 11.59 -21.77
CA CYS A 124 5.81 10.42 -21.19
C CYS A 124 7.26 10.20 -21.66
N ASP A 125 7.76 11.02 -22.58
CA ASP A 125 9.09 10.82 -23.16
C ASP A 125 10.18 11.02 -22.09
N ASP A 126 10.05 12.03 -21.22
CA ASP A 126 10.98 12.30 -20.11
C ASP A 126 10.89 11.29 -18.94
N ILE A 127 9.81 10.49 -18.88
CA ILE A 127 9.55 9.52 -17.80
C ILE A 127 10.05 8.12 -18.19
N LEU A 128 10.12 7.82 -19.49
CA LEU A 128 10.50 6.52 -20.06
C LEU A 128 11.98 6.41 -20.46
N MET A 129 12.77 7.49 -20.32
CA MET A 129 14.24 7.46 -20.52
C MET A 129 14.99 6.68 -19.45
#